data_AF-A0A1G2YR84-F1
#
_entry.id   AF-A0A1G2YR84-F1
#
_cell.length_a   1.000
_cell.length_b   1.000
_cell.length_c   1.000
_cell.angle_alpha   90.00
_cell.angle_beta   90.00
_cell.angle_gamma   90.00
#
_symmetry.space_group_name_H-M   'P 1'
#
loop_
_entity.id
_entity.type
_entity.pdbx_description
1 polymer ?
#
loop_
_entity_poly.entity_id
_entity_poly.type
_entity_poly.pdbx_seq_one_letter_code
_entity_poly.pdbx_strand_id
1 'polypeptide(L)'
;MDSRIKSLCKGAGSADKNAACELLEIYYADIYSYLRRLCGSAADAEDLTQQTFLKVWSSLGSFAGRSKFSTWLYTIAHNTYIDSRRENIGSNRDRCDQWWAECIDKNPGPLANVAEHQLALLLYEAVDRLDDDKRHVVHLHYYQGLSIRETSKVLGIASSTVKYRLREVLRILRMKLCVEENELKLEQTIPVAKGETI
;
A
#
# COMPACT_ATOMS: atom_id res chain seq x y z
N MET A 1 12.54 4.03 15.43
CA MET A 1 12.60 4.39 14.00
C MET A 1 12.18 5.83 13.72
N ASP A 2 11.08 6.35 14.29
CA ASP A 2 10.60 7.71 14.01
C ASP A 2 11.61 8.85 14.30
N SER A 3 12.56 8.68 15.22
CA SER A 3 13.57 9.72 15.54
C SER A 3 14.62 9.92 14.44
N ARG A 4 15.10 8.82 13.82
CA ARG A 4 16.07 8.84 12.70
C ARG A 4 15.44 9.42 11.43
N ILE A 5 14.21 9.03 11.12
CA ILE A 5 13.49 9.58 9.96
C ILE A 5 13.26 11.08 10.13
N LYS A 6 12.89 11.54 11.34
CA LYS A 6 12.76 12.97 11.64
C LYS A 6 14.06 13.74 11.46
N SER A 7 15.21 13.18 11.86
CA SER A 7 16.50 13.84 11.63
C SER A 7 16.86 13.91 10.15
N LEU A 8 16.58 12.85 9.39
CA LEU A 8 16.80 12.82 7.94
C LEU A 8 15.91 13.84 7.21
N CYS A 9 14.63 13.98 7.59
CA CYS A 9 13.76 15.00 7.02
C CYS A 9 14.29 16.42 7.27
N LYS A 10 14.83 16.69 8.47
CA LYS A 10 15.41 17.99 8.82
C LYS A 10 16.69 18.29 8.02
N GLY A 11 17.56 17.30 7.84
CA GLY A 11 18.79 17.44 7.04
C GLY A 11 18.51 17.60 5.54
N ALA A 12 17.57 16.82 5.00
CA ALA A 12 17.21 16.87 3.59
C ALA A 12 16.51 18.20 3.21
N GLY A 13 15.79 18.84 4.14
CA GLY A 13 15.29 20.21 3.98
C GLY A 13 16.38 21.28 3.80
N SER A 14 17.63 20.98 4.16
CA SER A 14 18.82 21.82 3.96
C SER A 14 19.67 21.45 2.74
N ALA A 15 19.10 20.75 1.75
CA ALA A 15 19.78 20.25 0.56
C ALA A 15 20.87 19.19 0.82
N ASP A 16 20.77 18.47 1.94
CA ASP A 16 21.61 17.30 2.21
C ASP A 16 21.21 16.12 1.32
N LYS A 17 21.98 15.93 0.25
CA LYS A 17 21.80 14.83 -0.71
C LYS A 17 21.92 13.45 -0.06
N ASN A 18 22.69 13.31 1.02
CA ASN A 18 22.89 12.01 1.66
C ASN A 18 21.64 11.59 2.45
N ALA A 19 21.05 12.52 3.20
CA ALA A 19 19.80 12.26 3.92
C ALA A 19 18.63 11.94 2.97
N ALA A 20 18.62 12.56 1.79
CA ALA A 20 17.71 12.26 0.70
C ALA A 20 17.89 10.84 0.15
N CYS A 21 19.11 10.42 -0.18
CA CYS A 21 19.40 9.07 -0.66
C CYS A 21 19.01 8.01 0.38
N GLU A 22 19.31 8.23 1.65
CA GLU A 22 18.96 7.29 2.71
C GLU A 22 17.43 7.12 2.86
N LEU A 23 16.66 8.20 2.73
CA LEU A 23 15.19 8.12 2.72
C LEU A 23 14.68 7.36 1.49
N LEU A 24 15.30 7.53 0.31
CA LEU A 24 14.94 6.74 -0.86
C LEU A 24 15.22 5.25 -0.60
N GLU A 25 16.41 4.88 -0.14
CA GLU A 25 16.77 3.48 0.10
C GLU A 25 15.82 2.79 1.07
N ILE A 26 15.37 3.51 2.11
CA ILE A 26 14.43 2.97 3.10
C ILE A 26 13.04 2.71 2.50
N TYR A 27 12.53 3.62 1.67
CA TYR A 27 11.11 3.59 1.26
C TYR A 27 10.86 3.19 -0.19
N TYR A 28 11.90 3.08 -1.03
CA TYR A 28 11.72 2.83 -2.45
C TYR A 28 10.97 1.53 -2.72
N ALA A 29 11.38 0.43 -2.08
CA ALA A 29 10.76 -0.87 -2.27
C ALA A 29 9.29 -0.88 -1.85
N ASP A 30 8.96 -0.23 -0.74
CA ASP A 30 7.59 -0.14 -0.21
C ASP A 30 6.66 0.67 -1.14
N ILE A 31 7.15 1.81 -1.63
CA ILE A 31 6.40 2.69 -2.53
C ILE A 31 6.26 2.06 -3.91
N TYR A 32 7.32 1.46 -4.44
CA TYR A 32 7.26 0.70 -5.67
C TYR A 32 6.25 -0.44 -5.57
N SER A 33 6.31 -1.23 -4.50
CA SER A 33 5.39 -2.35 -4.28
C SER A 33 3.95 -1.87 -4.14
N TYR A 34 3.71 -0.75 -3.44
CA TYR A 34 2.40 -0.15 -3.33
C TYR A 34 1.85 0.28 -4.69
N LEU A 35 2.62 1.05 -5.46
CA LEU A 35 2.20 1.55 -6.77
C LEU A 35 2.03 0.42 -7.78
N ARG A 36 2.91 -0.59 -7.77
CA ARG A 36 2.80 -1.79 -8.60
C ARG A 36 1.49 -2.53 -8.38
N ARG A 37 1.06 -2.65 -7.12
CA ARG A 37 -0.22 -3.25 -6.75
C ARG A 37 -1.43 -2.42 -7.19
N LEU A 38 -1.30 -1.10 -7.27
CA LEU A 38 -2.36 -0.22 -7.75
C LEU A 38 -2.47 -0.20 -9.27
N CYS A 39 -1.35 -0.12 -9.97
CA CYS A 39 -1.33 0.04 -11.42
C CYS A 39 -1.42 -1.28 -12.19
N GLY A 40 -0.91 -2.38 -11.61
CA GLY A 40 -0.82 -3.69 -12.27
C GLY A 40 0.21 -3.75 -13.41
N SER A 41 1.06 -2.73 -13.56
CA SER A 41 2.05 -2.59 -14.65
C SER A 41 3.42 -2.23 -14.08
N ALA A 42 4.46 -2.96 -14.49
CA ALA A 42 5.83 -2.68 -14.07
C ALA A 42 6.26 -1.26 -14.48
N ALA A 43 6.04 -0.92 -15.75
CA ALA A 43 6.42 0.35 -16.33
C ALA A 43 5.73 1.53 -15.62
N ASP A 44 4.42 1.42 -15.37
CA ASP A 44 3.68 2.48 -14.68
C ASP A 44 4.11 2.60 -13.21
N ALA A 45 4.43 1.48 -12.56
CA ALA A 45 4.92 1.49 -11.18
C ALA A 45 6.27 2.21 -11.07
N GLU A 46 7.20 1.93 -11.98
CA GLU A 46 8.52 2.57 -12.01
C GLU A 46 8.39 4.08 -12.21
N ASP A 47 7.63 4.50 -13.22
CA ASP A 47 7.40 5.92 -13.53
C ASP A 47 6.72 6.65 -12.36
N LEU A 48 5.62 6.10 -11.83
CA LEU A 48 4.91 6.70 -10.69
C LEU A 48 5.78 6.76 -9.43
N THR A 49 6.65 5.77 -9.22
CA THR A 49 7.59 5.78 -8.08
C THR A 49 8.58 6.92 -8.22
N GLN A 50 9.18 7.09 -9.40
CA GLN A 50 10.11 8.19 -9.67
C GLN A 50 9.42 9.55 -9.49
N GLN A 51 8.23 9.74 -10.08
CA GLN A 51 7.46 10.97 -9.92
C GLN A 51 7.09 11.26 -8.45
N THR A 52 6.70 10.23 -7.70
CA THR A 52 6.39 10.33 -6.28
C THR A 52 7.59 10.88 -5.51
N PHE A 53 8.76 10.28 -5.70
CA PHE A 53 9.96 10.72 -4.99
C PHE A 53 10.41 12.13 -5.41
N LEU A 54 10.31 12.50 -6.69
CA LEU A 54 10.54 13.89 -7.14
C LEU A 54 9.64 14.89 -6.42
N LYS A 55 8.34 14.57 -6.28
CA LYS A 55 7.37 15.39 -5.51
C LYS A 55 7.69 15.42 -4.02
N VAL A 56 8.16 14.31 -3.46
CA VAL A 56 8.59 14.23 -2.06
C VAL A 56 9.76 15.18 -1.81
N TRP A 57 10.79 15.16 -2.66
CA TRP A 57 11.94 16.05 -2.51
C TRP A 57 11.60 17.52 -2.64
N SER A 58 10.77 17.88 -3.62
CA SER A 58 10.33 19.28 -3.76
C SER A 58 9.47 19.74 -2.59
N SER A 59 8.75 18.82 -1.94
CA SER A 59 7.84 19.12 -0.84
C SER A 59 8.46 18.88 0.55
N LEU A 60 9.67 18.34 0.65
CA LEU A 60 10.26 17.85 1.90
C LEU A 60 10.48 18.97 2.91
N GLY A 61 10.87 20.16 2.45
CA GLY A 61 11.02 21.34 3.30
C GLY A 61 9.70 21.82 3.94
N SER A 62 8.55 21.43 3.36
CA SER A 62 7.22 21.73 3.90
C SER A 62 6.69 20.67 4.87
N PHE A 63 7.41 19.56 5.05
CA PHE A 63 6.99 18.49 5.94
C PHE A 63 7.11 18.92 7.41
N ALA A 64 5.99 19.40 7.96
CA ALA A 64 5.90 19.91 9.32
C ALA A 64 5.80 18.83 10.43
N GLY A 65 5.99 17.54 10.11
CA GLY A 65 5.94 16.46 11.11
C GLY A 65 4.58 16.20 11.77
N ARG A 66 3.48 16.68 11.16
CA ARG A 66 2.09 16.51 11.65
C ARG A 66 1.54 15.08 11.50
N SER A 67 2.23 14.23 10.75
CA SER A 67 1.96 12.80 10.61
C SER A 67 3.29 12.05 10.63
N LYS A 68 3.25 10.71 10.66
CA LYS A 68 4.44 9.93 10.32
C LYS A 68 4.85 10.27 8.89
N PHE A 69 6.15 10.21 8.63
CA PHE A 69 6.69 10.42 7.30
C PHE A 69 6.11 9.41 6.30
N SER A 70 6.02 8.12 6.69
CA SER A 70 5.41 7.08 5.86
C SER A 70 3.99 7.44 5.44
N THR A 71 3.14 7.89 6.37
CA THR A 71 1.77 8.33 6.04
C THR A 71 1.77 9.47 5.03
N TRP A 72 2.63 10.47 5.22
CA TRP A 72 2.73 11.61 4.30
C TRP A 72 3.25 11.19 2.92
N LEU A 73 4.23 10.28 2.88
CA LEU A 73 4.77 9.71 1.66
C LEU A 73 3.72 8.91 0.88
N TYR A 74 2.95 8.03 1.55
CA TYR A 74 1.85 7.32 0.89
C TYR A 74 0.74 8.25 0.41
N THR A 75 0.49 9.38 1.09
CA THR A 75 -0.42 10.42 0.57
C THR A 75 0.07 10.97 -0.78
N ILE A 76 1.36 11.31 -0.89
CA ILE A 76 1.94 11.81 -2.14
C ILE A 76 1.90 10.73 -3.23
N ALA A 77 2.26 9.49 -2.89
CA ALA A 77 2.23 8.35 -3.81
C ALA A 77 0.82 8.09 -4.34
N HIS A 78 -0.17 8.05 -3.44
CA HIS A 78 -1.55 7.82 -3.80
C HIS A 78 -2.11 8.93 -4.68
N ASN A 79 -1.87 10.20 -4.32
CA ASN A 79 -2.30 11.33 -5.15
C ASN A 79 -1.67 11.29 -6.54
N THR A 80 -0.38 10.95 -6.63
CA THR A 80 0.32 10.80 -7.92
C THR A 80 -0.30 9.72 -8.79
N TYR A 81 -0.69 8.58 -8.20
CA TYR A 81 -1.45 7.55 -8.89
C TYR A 81 -2.82 8.07 -9.38
N ILE A 82 -3.59 8.75 -8.51
CA ILE A 82 -4.91 9.29 -8.86
C ILE A 82 -4.82 10.32 -9.98
N ASP A 83 -3.83 11.22 -9.94
CA ASP A 83 -3.58 12.22 -10.98
C ASP A 83 -3.31 11.55 -12.33
N SER A 84 -2.40 10.56 -12.36
CA SER A 84 -2.09 9.77 -13.57
C SER A 84 -3.32 9.05 -14.13
N ARG A 85 -4.23 8.55 -13.27
CA ARG A 85 -5.47 7.91 -13.73
C ARG A 85 -6.48 8.91 -14.30
N ARG A 86 -6.52 10.15 -13.79
CA ARG A 86 -7.39 11.21 -14.33
C ARG A 86 -6.92 11.71 -15.69
N GLU A 87 -5.62 11.76 -15.92
CA GLU A 87 -5.05 12.18 -17.22
C GLU A 87 -5.28 11.12 -18.32
N ASN A 88 -5.47 9.86 -17.93
CA ASN A 88 -5.65 8.72 -18.84
C ASN A 88 -7.12 8.27 -19.00
N ILE A 89 -8.11 9.14 -18.72
CA ILE A 89 -9.55 8.83 -18.89
C ILE A 89 -9.81 8.37 -20.34
N GLY A 90 -10.07 7.07 -20.51
CA GLY A 90 -10.31 6.41 -21.80
C GLY A 90 -9.39 5.20 -22.07
N SER A 91 -8.24 5.12 -21.39
CA SER A 91 -7.40 3.93 -21.42
C SER A 91 -7.82 3.00 -20.27
N ASN A 92 -8.76 2.10 -20.54
CA ASN A 92 -8.92 0.90 -19.71
C ASN A 92 -7.66 0.07 -19.93
N ARG A 93 -6.55 0.44 -19.28
CA ARG A 93 -5.36 -0.39 -19.26
C ARG A 93 -5.76 -1.63 -18.48
N ASP A 94 -6.11 -2.67 -19.21
CA ASP A 94 -6.28 -4.00 -18.67
C ASP A 94 -5.05 -4.28 -17.82
N ARG A 95 -5.28 -4.49 -16.52
CA ARG A 95 -4.22 -4.96 -15.64
C ARG A 95 -3.73 -6.26 -16.26
N CYS A 96 -2.42 -6.39 -16.46
CA CYS A 96 -1.88 -7.63 -16.95
C CYS A 96 -2.28 -8.74 -15.97
N ASP A 97 -3.03 -9.74 -16.44
CA ASP A 97 -3.75 -10.72 -15.61
C ASP A 97 -2.87 -11.52 -14.62
N GLN A 98 -1.53 -11.37 -14.70
CA GLN A 98 -0.55 -12.12 -13.91
C GLN A 98 0.49 -11.27 -13.16
N TRP A 99 0.32 -9.94 -13.04
CA TRP A 99 1.30 -9.10 -12.32
C TRP A 99 1.56 -9.56 -10.87
N TRP A 100 0.56 -10.18 -10.22
CA TRP A 100 0.65 -10.69 -8.86
C TRP A 100 1.57 -11.92 -8.75
N ALA A 101 1.75 -12.70 -9.83
CA ALA A 101 2.68 -13.82 -9.86
C ALA A 101 4.14 -13.37 -9.70
N GLU A 102 4.44 -12.13 -10.09
CA GLU A 102 5.74 -11.49 -9.84
C GLU A 102 5.86 -10.90 -8.43
N CYS A 103 4.73 -10.68 -7.75
CA CYS A 103 4.67 -10.10 -6.41
C CYS A 103 4.71 -11.14 -5.29
N ILE A 104 4.61 -12.43 -5.62
CA ILE A 104 4.85 -13.51 -4.67
C ILE A 104 6.34 -13.83 -4.68
N ASP A 105 6.90 -14.12 -3.50
CA ASP A 105 8.25 -14.67 -3.39
C ASP A 105 8.36 -15.96 -4.22
N LYS A 106 9.23 -15.93 -5.23
CA LYS A 106 9.47 -17.05 -6.15
C LYS A 106 10.33 -18.15 -5.52
N ASN A 107 10.96 -17.88 -4.37
CA ASN A 107 11.77 -18.84 -3.65
C ASN A 107 11.33 -18.92 -2.19
N PRO A 108 10.07 -19.30 -1.95
CA PRO A 108 9.56 -19.29 -0.60
C PRO A 108 10.32 -20.34 0.21
N GLY A 109 10.66 -20.03 1.46
CA GLY A 109 11.49 -20.90 2.28
C GLY A 109 10.91 -22.32 2.40
N PRO A 110 11.69 -23.32 2.86
CA PRO A 110 11.28 -24.74 2.89
C PRO A 110 9.96 -25.06 3.61
N LEU A 111 9.44 -24.11 4.38
CA LEU A 111 8.19 -24.18 5.14
C LEU A 111 6.95 -23.70 4.37
N ALA A 112 7.11 -22.99 3.24
CA ALA A 112 5.99 -22.49 2.48
C ALA A 112 5.37 -23.61 1.66
N ASN A 113 4.22 -24.10 2.12
CA ASN A 113 3.46 -25.14 1.46
C ASN A 113 2.93 -24.62 0.11
N VAL A 114 2.97 -25.46 -0.94
CA VAL A 114 2.35 -25.15 -2.26
C VAL A 114 0.89 -24.68 -2.10
N ALA A 115 0.18 -25.19 -1.10
CA ALA A 115 -1.17 -24.76 -0.76
C ALA A 115 -1.25 -23.29 -0.29
N GLU A 116 -0.27 -22.80 0.48
CA GLU A 116 -0.19 -21.40 0.91
C GLU A 116 0.09 -20.48 -0.26
N HIS A 117 0.98 -20.91 -1.17
CA HIS A 117 1.25 -20.19 -2.41
C HIS A 117 -0.03 -20.06 -3.25
N GLN A 118 -0.73 -21.17 -3.50
CA GLN A 118 -1.98 -21.17 -4.27
C GLN A 118 -3.07 -20.29 -3.62
N LEU A 119 -3.21 -20.34 -2.29
CA LEU A 119 -4.14 -19.49 -1.56
C LEU A 119 -3.76 -18.00 -1.69
N ALA A 120 -2.47 -17.67 -1.64
CA ALA A 120 -2.00 -16.31 -1.84
C ALA A 120 -2.34 -15.80 -3.24
N LEU A 121 -2.12 -16.60 -4.30
CA LEU A 121 -2.50 -16.26 -5.67
C LEU A 121 -4.01 -15.96 -5.78
N LEU A 122 -4.86 -16.83 -5.21
CA LEU A 122 -6.32 -16.64 -5.17
C LEU A 122 -6.73 -15.38 -4.41
N LEU A 123 -6.08 -15.09 -3.29
CA LEU A 123 -6.33 -13.88 -2.51
C LEU A 123 -5.96 -12.62 -3.31
N TYR A 124 -4.82 -12.64 -4.01
CA TYR A 124 -4.41 -11.54 -4.88
C TYR A 124 -5.41 -11.29 -5.99
N GLU A 125 -5.82 -12.33 -6.71
CA GLU A 125 -6.83 -12.24 -7.76
C GLU A 125 -8.17 -11.70 -7.22
N ALA A 126 -8.59 -12.19 -6.05
CA ALA A 126 -9.82 -11.74 -5.41
C ALA A 126 -9.77 -10.26 -5.01
N VAL A 127 -8.64 -9.78 -4.49
CA VAL A 127 -8.38 -8.37 -4.16
C VAL A 127 -8.33 -7.52 -5.43
N ASP A 128 -7.71 -8.01 -6.51
CA ASP A 128 -7.59 -7.25 -7.75
C ASP A 128 -8.95 -7.04 -8.44
N ARG A 129 -9.92 -7.94 -8.20
CA ARG A 129 -11.31 -7.81 -8.67
C ARG A 129 -12.19 -6.91 -7.80
N LEU A 130 -11.69 -6.31 -6.73
CA LEU A 130 -12.46 -5.36 -5.91
C LEU A 130 -12.60 -4.01 -6.61
N ASP A 131 -13.59 -3.21 -6.24
CA ASP A 131 -13.61 -1.80 -6.68
C ASP A 131 -12.38 -1.06 -6.16
N ASP A 132 -11.86 -0.09 -6.90
CA ASP A 132 -10.66 0.69 -6.57
C ASP A 132 -10.68 1.21 -5.13
N ASP A 133 -11.80 1.78 -4.72
CA ASP A 133 -12.03 2.29 -3.37
C ASP A 133 -11.81 1.27 -2.24
N LYS A 134 -12.20 0.01 -2.50
CA LYS A 134 -12.03 -1.11 -1.56
C LYS A 134 -10.61 -1.67 -1.66
N ARG A 135 -10.04 -1.75 -2.87
CA ARG A 135 -8.67 -2.21 -3.09
C ARG A 135 -7.65 -1.29 -2.43
N HIS A 136 -7.85 0.03 -2.51
CA HIS A 136 -6.97 1.02 -1.90
C HIS A 136 -6.86 0.87 -0.38
N VAL A 137 -7.99 0.66 0.32
CA VAL A 137 -7.96 0.46 1.77
C VAL A 137 -7.24 -0.84 2.14
N VAL A 138 -7.36 -1.89 1.33
CA VAL A 138 -6.68 -3.18 1.55
C VAL A 138 -5.17 -3.03 1.41
N HIS A 139 -4.71 -2.40 0.32
CA HIS A 139 -3.28 -2.20 0.10
C HIS A 139 -2.65 -1.37 1.22
N LEU A 140 -3.28 -0.26 1.62
CA LEU A 140 -2.72 0.57 2.69
C LEU A 140 -2.77 -0.13 4.05
N HIS A 141 -3.89 -0.75 4.42
CA HIS A 141 -4.06 -1.30 5.76
C HIS A 141 -3.35 -2.64 5.95
N TYR A 142 -3.58 -3.61 5.06
CA TYR A 142 -3.07 -4.97 5.23
C TYR A 142 -1.67 -5.15 4.63
N TYR A 143 -1.39 -4.58 3.46
CA TYR A 143 -0.08 -4.76 2.81
C TYR A 143 0.99 -3.81 3.34
N GLN A 144 0.63 -2.54 3.56
CA GLN A 144 1.58 -1.52 4.04
C GLN A 144 1.52 -1.33 5.57
N GLY A 145 0.59 -2.00 6.26
CA GLY A 145 0.50 -1.98 7.73
C GLY A 145 0.11 -0.62 8.31
N LEU A 146 -0.59 0.24 7.55
CA LEU A 146 -1.08 1.51 8.08
C LEU A 146 -2.27 1.30 9.01
N SER A 147 -2.31 2.06 10.11
CA SER A 147 -3.51 2.12 10.95
C SER A 147 -4.71 2.71 10.21
N ILE A 148 -5.91 2.47 10.71
CA ILE A 148 -7.16 3.00 10.12
C ILE A 148 -7.10 4.53 9.99
N ARG A 149 -6.53 5.19 11.01
CA ARG A 149 -6.33 6.65 11.02
C ARG A 149 -5.33 7.10 9.96
N GLU A 150 -4.28 6.33 9.71
CA GLU A 150 -3.28 6.65 8.68
C GLU A 150 -3.82 6.40 7.28
N THR A 151 -4.51 5.27 7.05
CA THR A 151 -5.21 4.99 5.79
C THR A 151 -6.23 6.08 5.46
N SER A 152 -7.00 6.52 6.47
CA SER A 152 -7.95 7.63 6.36
C SER A 152 -7.28 8.92 5.90
N LYS A 153 -6.10 9.25 6.44
CA LYS A 153 -5.31 10.42 6.01
C LYS A 153 -4.77 10.28 4.60
N VAL A 154 -4.30 9.09 4.21
CA VAL A 154 -3.77 8.83 2.85
C VAL A 154 -4.86 8.98 1.81
N LEU A 155 -6.03 8.41 2.06
CA LEU A 155 -7.15 8.40 1.11
C LEU A 155 -8.04 9.65 1.16
N GLY A 156 -7.87 10.52 2.16
CA GLY A 156 -8.71 11.72 2.33
C GLY A 156 -10.18 11.40 2.66
N ILE A 157 -10.46 10.26 3.30
CA ILE A 157 -11.81 9.82 3.68
C ILE A 157 -11.95 9.64 5.19
N ALA A 158 -13.17 9.61 5.72
CA ALA A 158 -13.41 9.37 7.13
C ALA A 158 -12.93 7.98 7.60
N SER A 159 -12.42 7.88 8.83
CA SER A 159 -11.97 6.60 9.41
C SER A 159 -13.11 5.58 9.54
N SER A 160 -14.35 6.04 9.73
CA SER A 160 -15.56 5.19 9.69
C SER A 160 -15.75 4.55 8.31
N THR A 161 -15.49 5.29 7.23
CA THR A 161 -15.55 4.79 5.85
C THR A 161 -14.46 3.74 5.59
N VAL A 162 -13.24 3.94 6.11
CA VAL A 162 -12.17 2.93 6.04
C VAL A 162 -12.61 1.63 6.72
N LYS A 163 -13.11 1.71 7.96
CA LYS A 163 -13.64 0.55 8.70
C LYS A 163 -14.74 -0.17 7.93
N TYR A 164 -15.69 0.58 7.39
CA TYR A 164 -16.78 0.03 6.59
C TYR A 164 -16.26 -0.71 5.34
N ARG A 165 -15.37 -0.09 4.57
CA ARG A 165 -14.78 -0.70 3.37
C ARG A 165 -13.99 -1.96 3.70
N LEU A 166 -13.21 -1.97 4.79
CA LEU A 166 -12.47 -3.15 5.24
C LEU A 166 -13.40 -4.31 5.62
N ARG A 167 -14.50 -4.03 6.35
CA ARG A 167 -15.51 -5.06 6.65
C ARG A 167 -16.14 -5.63 5.38
N GLU A 168 -16.47 -4.77 4.43
CA GLU A 168 -17.08 -5.19 3.18
C GLU A 168 -16.13 -6.03 2.32
N VAL A 169 -14.84 -5.65 2.28
CA VAL A 169 -13.80 -6.48 1.66
C VAL A 169 -13.77 -7.86 2.28
N LEU A 170 -13.69 -7.96 3.61
CA LEU A 170 -13.61 -9.25 4.29
C LEU A 170 -14.83 -10.13 3.98
N ARG A 171 -16.03 -9.55 3.90
CA ARG A 171 -17.24 -10.26 3.50
C ARG A 171 -17.13 -10.79 2.07
N ILE A 172 -16.69 -9.96 1.12
CA ILE A 172 -16.50 -10.35 -0.28
C ILE A 172 -15.46 -11.47 -0.42
N LEU A 173 -14.32 -11.34 0.26
CA LEU A 173 -13.24 -12.33 0.19
C LEU A 173 -13.67 -13.68 0.79
N ARG A 174 -14.40 -13.68 1.91
CA ARG A 174 -14.96 -14.91 2.50
C ARG A 174 -15.90 -15.62 1.54
N MET A 175 -16.82 -14.87 0.92
CA MET A 175 -17.76 -15.45 -0.06
C MET A 175 -17.04 -16.03 -1.29
N LYS A 176 -15.99 -15.36 -1.77
CA LYS A 176 -15.26 -15.82 -2.97
C LYS A 176 -14.32 -17.00 -2.71
N LEU A 177 -13.75 -17.09 -1.51
CA LEU A 177 -12.76 -18.11 -1.17
C LEU A 177 -13.36 -19.37 -0.54
N CYS A 178 -14.69 -19.43 -0.33
CA CYS A 178 -15.40 -20.54 0.31
C CYS A 178 -14.64 -21.13 1.51
N VAL A 179 -14.17 -20.26 2.40
CA VAL A 179 -13.66 -20.69 3.70
C VAL A 179 -14.89 -21.03 4.54
N GLU A 180 -15.16 -22.32 4.73
CA GLU A 180 -16.23 -22.80 5.61
C GLU A 180 -16.13 -22.09 6.96
N GLU A 181 -17.28 -21.59 7.45
CA GLU A 181 -17.41 -20.97 8.75
C GLU A 181 -17.14 -22.00 9.85
N ASN A 182 -15.87 -22.20 10.21
CA ASN A 182 -15.52 -22.71 11.51
C ASN A 182 -14.18 -22.14 11.97
N GLU A 183 -14.23 -21.41 13.07
CA GLU A 183 -13.10 -20.97 13.90
C GLU A 183 -12.18 -19.83 13.46
N LEU A 184 -12.64 -18.90 12.63
CA LEU A 184 -11.98 -17.58 12.57
C LEU A 184 -12.60 -16.63 13.60
N LYS A 185 -12.25 -16.87 14.87
CA LYS A 185 -12.21 -15.84 15.93
C LYS A 185 -11.22 -14.74 15.48
N LEU A 186 -11.63 -13.94 14.51
CA LEU A 186 -10.85 -12.84 13.92
C LEU A 186 -10.78 -11.60 14.83
N GLU A 187 -10.90 -11.79 16.14
CA GLU A 187 -10.55 -10.76 17.10
C GLU A 187 -9.06 -10.78 17.46
N GLN A 188 -8.26 -11.79 17.11
CA GLN A 188 -6.86 -11.87 17.62
C GLN A 188 -5.72 -12.35 16.70
N THR A 189 -5.92 -12.71 15.42
CA THR A 189 -4.79 -13.30 14.65
C THR A 189 -4.71 -12.91 13.18
N ILE A 190 -4.78 -11.61 12.88
CA ILE A 190 -3.96 -11.03 11.79
C ILE A 190 -2.98 -10.13 12.53
N PRO A 191 -1.67 -10.10 12.21
CA PRO A 191 -0.77 -9.16 12.85
C PRO A 191 -1.25 -7.74 12.50
N VAL A 192 -2.08 -7.17 13.39
CA VAL A 192 -2.50 -5.80 13.33
C VAL A 192 -1.23 -5.00 13.55
N ALA A 193 -0.73 -4.37 12.50
CA ALA A 193 0.27 -3.34 12.63
C ALA A 193 -0.37 -2.21 13.46
N LYS A 194 -0.14 -2.29 14.78
CA LYS A 194 -0.62 -1.39 15.84
C LYS A 194 -2.12 -1.48 16.16
N GLY A 195 -2.47 -2.42 17.04
CA GLY A 195 -3.34 -2.21 18.20
C GLY A 195 -4.70 -1.51 18.05
N GLU A 196 -5.28 -1.42 16.85
CA GLU A 196 -6.62 -0.86 16.64
C GLU A 196 -7.58 -1.96 16.13
N THR A 197 -8.61 -2.25 16.91
CA THR A 197 -9.71 -3.15 16.54
C THR A 197 -10.59 -2.49 15.48
N ILE A 198 -10.92 -3.24 14.42
CA ILE A 198 -11.78 -2.83 13.30
C ILE A 198 -13.21 -2.58 13.78
#